data_AF-W1YE83-F1
#
_entry.id   AF-W1YE83-F1
#
_cell.length_a   1.000
_cell.length_b   1.000
_cell.length_c   1.000
_cell.angle_alpha   90.00
_cell.angle_beta   90.00
_cell.angle_gamma   90.00
#
_symmetry.space_group_name_H-M   'P 1'
#
loop_
_entity.id
_entity.type
_entity.pdbx_description
1 polymer ?
#
loop_
_entity_poly.entity_id
_entity_poly.type
_entity_poly.pdbx_seq_one_letter_code
_entity_poly.pdbx_strand_id
1 'polypeptide(L)'
;DELPAEEIQFEEYKKVAQDMKGKPVIIRTMDIGGDKELKCLDLPSEMNPFLGYRAIRISLNRPDIFKVQLRALLRASAFGDIHIMYPMIASVEEVKQA
;
A
#
# COMPACT_ATOMS: atom_id res chain seq x y z
N ASP A 1 -8.40 1.74 -16.54
CA ASP A 1 -8.04 1.27 -15.19
C ASP A 1 -6.54 1.07 -15.11
N GLU A 2 -5.83 2.10 -14.65
CA GLU A 2 -4.37 2.10 -14.43
C GLU A 2 -4.10 2.23 -12.92
N LEU A 3 -2.90 1.89 -12.47
CA LEU A 3 -2.52 2.14 -11.08
C LEU A 3 -2.50 3.65 -10.80
N PRO A 4 -3.01 4.10 -9.64
CA PRO A 4 -3.10 5.52 -9.35
C PRO A 4 -1.70 6.13 -9.23
N ALA A 5 -1.47 7.23 -9.93
CA ALA A 5 -0.24 7.99 -9.83
C ALA A 5 -0.03 8.56 -8.40
N GLU A 6 1.22 8.91 -8.07
CA GLU A 6 1.59 9.44 -6.75
C GLU A 6 0.69 10.61 -6.33
N GLU A 7 0.41 11.54 -7.24
CA GLU A 7 -0.36 12.75 -6.93
C GLU A 7 -1.81 12.44 -6.54
N ILE A 8 -2.43 11.46 -7.20
CA ILE A 8 -3.79 11.03 -6.89
C ILE A 8 -3.82 10.40 -5.50
N GLN A 9 -2.86 9.51 -5.20
CA GLN A 9 -2.77 8.88 -3.89
C GLN A 9 -2.49 9.92 -2.78
N PHE A 10 -1.61 10.88 -3.05
CA PHE A 10 -1.24 11.94 -2.11
C PHE A 10 -2.45 12.78 -1.72
N GLU A 11 -3.23 13.29 -2.69
CA GLU A 11 -4.39 14.13 -2.38
C GLU A 11 -5.45 13.38 -1.58
N GLU A 12 -5.70 12.10 -1.88
CA GLU A 12 -6.63 11.28 -1.10
C GLU A 12 -6.12 11.03 0.33
N TYR A 13 -4.84 10.69 0.51
CA TYR A 13 -4.27 10.48 1.84
C TYR A 13 -4.24 11.77 2.67
N LYS A 14 -3.86 12.89 2.05
CA LYS A 14 -3.84 14.23 2.68
C LYS A 14 -5.23 14.62 3.13
N LYS A 15 -6.24 14.43 2.29
CA LYS A 15 -7.63 14.73 2.62
C LYS A 15 -8.08 13.97 3.88
N VAL A 16 -7.86 12.65 3.91
CA VAL A 16 -8.20 11.82 5.08
C VAL A 16 -7.45 12.28 6.33
N ALA A 17 -6.16 12.61 6.22
CA ALA A 17 -5.36 13.08 7.35
C ALA A 17 -5.88 14.42 7.91
N GLN A 18 -6.28 15.35 7.04
CA GLN A 18 -6.84 16.64 7.44
C GLN A 18 -8.23 16.51 8.06
N ASP A 19 -9.09 15.67 7.47
CA ASP A 19 -10.45 15.40 7.96
C ASP A 19 -10.46 14.82 9.38
N MET A 20 -9.38 14.12 9.75
CA MET A 20 -9.20 13.51 11.07
C MET A 20 -8.75 14.50 12.15
N LYS A 21 -8.50 15.77 11.81
CA LYS A 21 -8.28 16.90 12.74
C LYS A 21 -7.23 16.59 13.82
N GLY A 22 -6.09 16.04 13.39
CA GLY A 22 -4.97 15.70 14.28
C GLY A 22 -5.08 14.38 15.03
N LYS A 23 -6.15 13.60 14.81
CA LYS A 23 -6.20 12.21 15.30
C LYS A 23 -5.30 11.31 14.43
N PRO A 24 -4.65 10.29 15.02
CA PRO A 24 -3.84 9.33 14.26
C PRO A 24 -4.67 8.59 13.21
N VAL A 25 -4.10 8.43 12.02
CA VAL A 25 -4.66 7.65 10.91
C VAL A 25 -3.68 6.55 10.52
N ILE A 26 -4.08 5.30 10.75
CA ILE A 26 -3.29 4.14 10.33
C ILE A 26 -3.69 3.78 8.91
N ILE A 27 -2.79 4.04 7.95
CA ILE A 27 -2.98 3.67 6.56
C ILE A 27 -2.24 2.35 6.29
N ARG A 28 -3.01 1.33 5.92
CA ARG A 28 -2.46 0.07 5.46
C ARG A 28 -2.02 0.21 4.01
N THR A 29 -0.80 -0.19 3.70
CA THR A 29 -0.33 -0.23 2.30
C THR A 29 -1.13 -1.26 1.50
N MET A 30 -0.95 -1.24 0.18
CA MET A 30 -1.72 -2.05 -0.75
C MET A 30 -1.78 -3.54 -0.34
N ASP A 31 -2.99 -4.04 -0.09
CA ASP A 31 -3.31 -5.44 0.25
C ASP A 31 -4.23 -6.03 -0.81
N ILE A 32 -3.62 -6.41 -1.93
CA ILE A 32 -4.27 -6.98 -3.12
C ILE A 32 -3.73 -8.38 -3.40
N GLY A 33 -4.39 -9.13 -4.28
CA GLY A 33 -4.18 -10.57 -4.43
C GLY A 33 -5.09 -11.37 -3.50
N GLY A 34 -5.09 -12.69 -3.62
CA GLY A 34 -6.12 -13.51 -3.00
C GLY A 34 -7.41 -13.50 -3.82
N ASP A 35 -8.47 -12.98 -3.21
CA ASP A 35 -9.80 -12.75 -3.79
C ASP A 35 -9.94 -11.38 -4.48
N LYS A 36 -8.96 -10.49 -4.29
CA LYS A 36 -8.97 -9.11 -4.78
C LYS A 36 -8.12 -8.96 -6.02
N GLU A 37 -8.70 -9.28 -7.18
CA GLU A 37 -8.05 -9.08 -8.47
C GLU A 37 -8.09 -7.60 -8.88
N LEU A 38 -6.92 -7.05 -9.27
CA LEU A 38 -6.85 -5.80 -10.01
C LEU A 38 -6.53 -6.11 -11.47
N LYS A 39 -7.44 -5.77 -12.38
CA LYS A 39 -7.25 -5.96 -13.83
C LYS A 39 -5.99 -5.27 -14.38
N CYS A 40 -5.51 -4.23 -13.72
CA CYS A 40 -4.31 -3.49 -14.13
C CYS A 40 -2.99 -4.13 -13.67
N LEU A 41 -3.06 -5.20 -12.87
CA LEU A 41 -1.91 -5.97 -12.43
C LEU A 41 -2.07 -7.39 -12.96
N ASP A 42 -1.24 -7.74 -13.94
CA ASP A 42 -1.19 -9.09 -14.50
C ASP A 42 -0.53 -10.03 -13.48
N LEU A 43 -1.34 -10.50 -12.52
CA LEU A 43 -0.92 -11.44 -11.49
C LEU A 43 -1.08 -12.86 -12.02
N PRO A 44 -0.09 -13.76 -11.75
CA PRO A 44 -0.21 -15.14 -12.16
C PRO A 44 -1.39 -15.82 -11.47
N SER A 45 -2.05 -16.74 -12.17
CA SER A 45 -3.06 -17.60 -11.56
C SER A 45 -2.39 -18.55 -10.55
N GLU A 46 -2.94 -18.64 -9.35
CA GLU A 46 -2.42 -19.47 -8.27
C GLU A 46 -3.45 -20.51 -7.82
N MET A 47 -2.99 -21.71 -7.47
CA MET A 47 -3.85 -22.76 -6.91
C MET A 47 -4.50 -22.31 -5.59
N ASN A 48 -3.77 -21.54 -4.77
CA ASN A 48 -4.29 -20.96 -3.54
C ASN A 48 -3.85 -19.50 -3.37
N PRO A 49 -4.65 -18.54 -3.85
CA PRO A 49 -4.33 -17.12 -3.79
C PRO A 49 -4.19 -16.56 -2.36
N PHE A 50 -4.82 -17.17 -1.34
CA PHE A 50 -4.72 -16.69 0.05
C PHE A 50 -3.34 -16.95 0.67
N LEU A 51 -2.69 -18.03 0.25
CA LEU A 51 -1.33 -18.38 0.68
C LEU A 51 -0.25 -17.88 -0.28
N GLY A 52 -0.67 -17.29 -1.41
CA GLY A 52 0.15 -16.98 -2.57
C GLY A 52 0.72 -15.55 -2.61
N TYR A 53 0.89 -15.04 -3.83
CA TYR A 53 1.56 -13.79 -4.14
C TYR A 53 0.61 -12.59 -3.95
N ARG A 54 0.65 -12.00 -2.75
CA ARG A 54 -0.25 -10.91 -2.33
C ARG A 54 0.43 -9.86 -1.46
N ALA A 55 -0.21 -8.70 -1.33
CA ALA A 55 0.10 -7.69 -0.31
C ALA A 55 1.60 -7.28 -0.32
N ILE A 56 2.28 -7.32 0.84
CA ILE A 56 3.70 -6.93 0.94
C ILE A 56 4.61 -7.71 0.00
N ARG A 57 4.27 -8.96 -0.35
CA ARG A 57 5.06 -9.76 -1.29
C ARG A 57 5.06 -9.13 -2.68
N ILE A 58 3.90 -8.62 -3.13
CA ILE A 58 3.81 -7.86 -4.38
C ILE A 58 4.61 -6.57 -4.25
N SER A 59 4.43 -5.83 -3.15
CA SER A 59 5.13 -4.55 -2.92
C SER A 59 6.65 -4.68 -2.95
N LEU A 60 7.22 -5.72 -2.32
CA LEU A 60 8.66 -5.96 -2.28
C LEU A 60 9.20 -6.46 -3.64
N ASN A 61 8.42 -7.23 -4.40
CA ASN A 61 8.81 -7.68 -5.74
C ASN A 61 8.59 -6.60 -6.82
N ARG A 62 7.70 -5.64 -6.59
CA ARG A 62 7.36 -4.52 -7.50
C ARG A 62 7.58 -3.16 -6.81
N PRO A 63 8.85 -2.80 -6.55
CA PRO A 63 9.19 -1.56 -5.85
C PRO A 63 8.78 -0.30 -6.64
N ASP A 64 8.59 -0.40 -7.96
CA ASP A 64 8.07 0.68 -8.80
C ASP A 64 6.68 1.12 -8.36
N ILE A 65 5.80 0.17 -8.01
CA ILE A 65 4.45 0.44 -7.53
C ILE A 65 4.48 0.85 -6.05
N PHE A 66 5.27 0.13 -5.25
CA PHE A 66 5.31 0.35 -3.81
C PHE A 66 5.84 1.74 -3.44
N LYS A 67 6.92 2.18 -4.11
CA LYS A 67 7.52 3.50 -3.87
C LYS A 67 6.57 4.65 -4.18
N VAL A 68 5.70 4.51 -5.18
CA VAL A 68 4.68 5.52 -5.51
C VAL A 68 3.76 5.73 -4.31
N GLN A 69 3.26 4.65 -3.72
CA GLN A 69 2.40 4.73 -2.54
C GLN A 69 3.14 5.28 -1.31
N LEU A 70 4.35 4.81 -1.03
CA LEU A 70 5.14 5.28 0.12
C LEU A 70 5.45 6.78 0.02
N ARG A 71 5.83 7.26 -1.17
CA ARG A 71 6.10 8.69 -1.41
C ARG A 71 4.85 9.53 -1.18
N ALA A 72 3.70 9.07 -1.68
CA ALA A 72 2.42 9.74 -1.44
C ALA A 72 2.07 9.82 0.06
N LEU A 73 2.24 8.72 0.81
CA LEU A 73 1.98 8.68 2.26
C LEU A 73 2.90 9.61 3.03
N LEU A 74 4.21 9.60 2.72
CA LEU A 74 5.21 10.48 3.35
C LEU A 74 4.95 11.96 3.05
N ARG A 75 4.47 12.28 1.83
CA ARG A 75 4.05 13.66 1.52
C ARG A 75 2.79 14.05 2.30
N ALA A 76 1.82 13.14 2.42
CA ALA A 76 0.57 13.39 3.13
C ALA A 76 0.76 13.54 4.64
N SER A 77 1.76 12.90 5.24
CA SER A 77 2.05 12.98 6.68
C SER A 77 2.50 14.37 7.13
N ALA A 78 2.82 15.28 6.20
CA ALA A 78 3.02 16.70 6.52
C ALA A 78 1.72 17.42 6.93
N PHE A 79 0.55 16.82 6.68
CA PHE A 79 -0.77 17.44 6.88
C PHE A 79 -1.60 16.80 8.00
N GLY A 80 -1.09 15.76 8.65
CA GLY A 80 -1.74 15.08 9.77
C GLY A 80 -0.92 13.90 10.28
N ASP A 81 -1.38 13.29 11.38
CA ASP A 81 -0.69 12.18 12.03
C ASP A 81 -0.97 10.86 11.30
N ILE A 82 -0.08 10.49 10.38
CA ILE A 82 -0.20 9.26 9.57
C ILE A 82 0.76 8.20 10.08
N HIS A 83 0.23 7.02 10.37
CA HIS A 83 0.97 5.81 10.67
C HIS A 83 0.86 4.84 9.48
N ILE A 84 1.98 4.25 9.06
CA ILE A 84 2.01 3.30 7.95
C ILE A 84 2.01 1.87 8.52
N MET A 85 1.12 1.01 8.01
CA MET A 85 1.06 -0.40 8.39
C MET A 85 1.24 -1.29 7.15
N TYR A 86 2.16 -2.25 7.23
CA TYR A 86 2.39 -3.22 6.17
C TYR A 86 1.54 -4.49 6.38
N PRO A 87 0.71 -4.90 5.40
CA PRO A 87 -0.09 -6.13 5.47
C PRO A 87 0.76 -7.39 5.23
N MET A 88 0.37 -8.52 5.82
CA MET A 88 0.91 -9.86 5.50
C MET A 88 2.43 -10.04 5.73
N ILE A 89 3.01 -9.29 6.67
CA ILE A 89 4.38 -9.52 7.15
C ILE A 89 4.45 -10.90 7.82
N ALA A 90 5.40 -11.73 7.39
CA ALA A 90 5.65 -13.06 7.94
C ALA A 90 7.05 -13.19 8.59
N SER A 91 7.95 -12.24 8.33
CA SER A 91 9.34 -12.27 8.82
C SER A 91 9.85 -10.89 9.21
N VAL A 92 10.92 -10.85 10.01
CA VAL A 92 11.57 -9.60 10.41
C VAL A 92 12.32 -8.97 9.22
N GLU A 93 12.80 -9.80 8.30
CA GLU A 93 13.48 -9.40 7.09
C GLU A 93 12.57 -8.57 6.18
N GLU A 94 11.30 -8.96 6.03
CA GLU A 94 10.31 -8.17 5.27
C GLU A 94 10.08 -6.79 5.89
N VAL A 95 10.09 -6.68 7.23
CA VAL A 95 9.98 -5.38 7.92
C VAL A 95 11.21 -4.51 7.66
N LYS A 96 12.40 -5.10 7.64
CA LYS A 96 13.66 -4.37 7.39
C LYS A 96 13.78 -3.92 5.93
N GLN A 97 13.21 -4.69 5.00
CA GLN A 97 13.26 -4.40 3.57
C GLN A 97 12.25 -3.33 3.15
N ALA A 98 11.09 -3.30 3.82
CA ALA A 98 9.98 -2.39 3.53
C ALA A 98 10.20 -0.98 4.11
#